data_AF-A0A6H0XK57-F1
#
_entry.id   AF-A0A6H0XK57-F1
#
_cell.length_a   1.000
_cell.length_b   1.000
_cell.length_c   1.000
_cell.angle_alpha   90.00
_cell.angle_beta   90.00
_cell.angle_gamma   90.00
#
_symmetry.space_group_name_H-M   'P 1'
#
loop_
_entity.id
_entity.type
_entity.pdbx_description
1 polymer ?
#
loop_
_entity_poly.entity_id
_entity_poly.type
_entity_poly.pdbx_seq_one_letter_code
_entity_poly.pdbx_strand_id
1 'polypeptide(L)'
;MDKTVGVLGGGQLGRMLAESANRLNIQVNFLDSENAPAKQITRHNGHVEGSFKDAAAIKKLAAASDVVTVEIEHVDTYVLEEISSTTDVQPNWRTLRTIQDKYAQKEHLHKHDVATAQSMALNAATDEELSRAADLLGLPFMLKTRKDAYDGRGNFPIKSKDDFENALQALGGKDLYAEKWAQFTMELAVMVVKTRDQVLSFPTVETIHEDSICKLVYAPARGVSSKVNEDAQALARKAVACFPGKGVFGVEMFLLPNDILLINEIAPRPHNSGHYTIEACPLSQYDAHLRAILDLPISQQSLRIREPAIMLNILGTDQKDSHTQTAKEAFKLFDGEGVHLYGKGDARKGRKMGHVTITAPSMSEAERKIQPLIEFVDRQAGRKHEAAKSTAPTPLVAVVMGSDSDLPVLQPGLAILEKFSIPYTTRITSAHRTPTWMAEYASSAASRGIRCIIGAAGGAAHLPGMAAAHTPLPVIGVPVKPTIGDGMDSLLSICNMPKGVPVATVSVNNSINAALLAARILGSSDPVYRKKVEQYMQDSEAEVREKDRRLDSMGPEAYAQKYLQKK
;
A
#
# COMPACT_ATOMS: atom_id res chain seq x y z
N MET A 1 1.24 -2.16 35.79
CA MET A 1 1.11 -1.12 34.75
C MET A 1 -0.11 -0.32 35.15
N ASP A 2 0.00 0.45 36.22
CA ASP A 2 -1.17 0.83 37.03
C ASP A 2 -1.68 2.21 36.64
N LYS A 3 -1.66 2.49 35.34
CA LYS A 3 -2.15 3.75 34.77
C LYS A 3 -3.48 3.52 34.10
N THR A 4 -4.41 4.45 34.33
CA THR A 4 -5.70 4.52 33.70
C THR A 4 -5.66 5.48 32.52
N VAL A 5 -6.12 5.03 31.36
CA VAL A 5 -6.19 5.84 30.15
C VAL A 5 -7.64 6.29 29.92
N GLY A 6 -7.87 7.60 29.90
CA GLY A 6 -9.12 8.20 29.44
C GLY A 6 -9.07 8.44 27.93
N VAL A 7 -10.13 8.08 27.21
CA VAL A 7 -10.21 8.27 25.76
C VAL A 7 -11.46 9.09 25.41
N LEU A 8 -11.25 10.21 24.71
CA LEU A 8 -12.32 11.03 24.16
C LEU A 8 -12.81 10.42 22.84
N GLY A 9 -14.01 9.84 22.87
CA GLY A 9 -14.61 9.09 21.77
C GLY A 9 -14.49 7.57 21.95
N GLY A 10 -15.59 6.86 21.72
CA GLY A 10 -15.75 5.42 21.88
C GLY A 10 -16.01 4.70 20.55
N GLY A 11 -15.56 5.28 19.45
CA GLY A 11 -15.68 4.72 18.10
C GLY A 11 -14.85 3.45 17.86
N GLN A 12 -14.68 3.09 16.59
CA GLN A 12 -13.95 1.86 16.22
C GLN A 12 -12.47 1.92 16.60
N LEU A 13 -11.84 3.10 16.57
CA LEU A 13 -10.42 3.21 16.91
C LEU A 13 -10.25 3.01 18.42
N GLY A 14 -11.18 3.55 19.22
CA GLY A 14 -11.25 3.30 20.66
C GLY A 14 -11.49 1.83 20.98
N ARG A 15 -12.32 1.14 20.20
CA ARG A 15 -12.55 -0.31 20.33
C ARG A 15 -11.26 -1.11 20.14
N MET A 16 -10.56 -0.91 19.04
CA MET A 16 -9.29 -1.62 18.77
C MET A 16 -8.18 -1.22 19.76
N LEU A 17 -8.21 0.01 20.28
CA LEU A 17 -7.36 0.44 21.38
C LEU A 17 -7.65 -0.35 22.66
N ALA A 18 -8.93 -0.57 23.00
CA ALA A 18 -9.33 -1.37 24.16
C ALA A 18 -8.89 -2.84 24.06
N GLU A 19 -9.00 -3.44 22.88
CA GLU A 19 -8.50 -4.79 22.61
C GLU A 19 -7.00 -4.91 22.91
N SER A 20 -6.22 -3.91 22.50
CA SER A 20 -4.78 -3.85 22.77
C SER A 20 -4.47 -3.58 24.25
N ALA A 21 -5.24 -2.72 24.91
CA ALA A 21 -5.07 -2.38 26.33
C ALA A 21 -5.34 -3.57 27.25
N ASN A 22 -6.39 -4.34 26.94
CA ASN A 22 -6.77 -5.54 27.71
C ASN A 22 -5.66 -6.60 27.74
N ARG A 23 -4.87 -6.72 26.66
CA ARG A 23 -3.70 -7.64 26.62
C ARG A 23 -2.61 -7.27 27.62
N LEU A 24 -2.58 -6.01 28.08
CA LEU A 24 -1.60 -5.46 29.00
C LEU A 24 -2.19 -5.18 30.40
N ASN A 25 -3.44 -5.56 30.65
CA ASN A 25 -4.21 -5.22 31.86
C ASN A 25 -4.27 -3.70 32.12
N ILE A 26 -4.26 -2.88 31.06
CA ILE A 26 -4.37 -1.43 31.17
C ILE A 26 -5.85 -1.06 31.19
N GLN A 27 -6.27 -0.31 32.20
CA GLN A 27 -7.64 0.20 32.26
C GLN A 27 -7.83 1.34 31.26
N VAL A 28 -8.86 1.23 30.43
CA VAL A 28 -9.28 2.27 29.47
C VAL A 28 -10.72 2.69 29.72
N ASN A 29 -10.92 3.98 29.98
CA ASN A 29 -12.22 4.58 30.19
C ASN A 29 -12.55 5.49 28.99
N PHE A 30 -13.82 5.55 28.59
CA PHE A 30 -14.26 6.22 27.36
C PHE A 30 -15.31 7.27 27.71
N LEU A 31 -15.21 8.45 27.11
CA LEU A 31 -16.28 9.44 27.05
C LEU A 31 -16.99 9.35 25.70
N ASP A 32 -18.20 8.78 25.71
CA ASP A 32 -19.09 8.67 24.54
C ASP A 32 -20.51 8.25 25.02
N SER A 33 -21.44 8.08 24.09
CA SER A 33 -22.70 7.36 24.28
C SER A 33 -22.53 5.98 24.93
N GLU A 34 -23.56 5.50 25.65
CA GLU A 34 -23.56 4.21 26.35
C GLU A 34 -23.23 3.04 25.41
N ASN A 35 -23.84 3.00 24.22
CA ASN A 35 -23.71 1.90 23.25
C ASN A 35 -22.54 2.06 22.26
N ALA A 36 -21.59 2.94 22.55
CA ALA A 36 -20.45 3.19 21.66
C ALA A 36 -19.61 1.91 21.45
N PRO A 37 -19.08 1.67 20.22
CA PRO A 37 -18.29 0.48 19.87
C PRO A 37 -17.26 0.01 20.89
N ALA A 38 -16.52 0.93 21.51
CA ALA A 38 -15.47 0.62 22.48
C ALA A 38 -16.03 0.17 23.84
N LYS A 39 -17.15 0.77 24.28
CA LYS A 39 -17.80 0.41 25.54
C LYS A 39 -18.45 -0.98 25.49
N GLN A 40 -18.87 -1.43 24.30
CA GLN A 40 -19.45 -2.76 24.10
C GLN A 40 -18.50 -3.92 24.50
N ILE A 41 -17.19 -3.70 24.44
CA ILE A 41 -16.17 -4.73 24.74
C ILE A 41 -15.37 -4.42 26.00
N THR A 42 -15.69 -3.34 26.70
CA THR A 42 -14.95 -2.87 27.87
C THR A 42 -15.85 -2.91 29.09
N ARG A 43 -15.41 -3.58 30.15
CA ARG A 43 -16.18 -3.72 31.41
C ARG A 43 -15.65 -2.84 32.55
N HIS A 44 -14.92 -1.78 32.24
CA HIS A 44 -14.34 -0.90 33.24
C HIS A 44 -15.38 0.10 33.76
N ASN A 45 -15.45 0.31 35.08
CA ASN A 45 -16.49 1.14 35.70
C ASN A 45 -16.26 2.66 35.56
N GLY A 46 -15.18 3.09 34.91
CA GLY A 46 -14.79 4.50 34.81
C GLY A 46 -15.27 5.20 33.53
N HIS A 47 -16.07 4.55 32.69
CA HIS A 47 -16.64 5.19 31.49
C HIS A 47 -17.53 6.39 31.87
N VAL A 48 -17.49 7.43 31.05
CA VAL A 48 -18.36 8.61 31.20
C VAL A 48 -19.34 8.64 30.05
N GLU A 49 -20.62 8.79 30.34
CA GLU A 49 -21.64 9.02 29.32
C GLU A 49 -21.73 10.51 29.02
N GLY A 50 -21.70 10.86 27.73
CA GLY A 50 -21.83 12.25 27.30
C GLY A 50 -21.12 12.54 25.99
N SER A 51 -21.07 13.82 25.66
CA SER A 51 -20.36 14.33 24.49
C SER A 51 -18.91 14.66 24.84
N PHE A 52 -17.97 14.31 23.98
CA PHE A 52 -16.58 14.77 24.04
C PHE A 52 -16.40 16.26 23.65
N LYS A 53 -17.50 17.00 23.53
CA LYS A 53 -17.55 18.47 23.46
C LYS A 53 -18.09 19.11 24.75
N ASP A 54 -18.54 18.32 25.72
CA ASP A 54 -18.99 18.82 27.01
C ASP A 54 -17.81 18.93 27.99
N ALA A 55 -17.51 20.15 28.42
CA ALA A 55 -16.42 20.45 29.34
C ALA A 55 -16.54 19.68 30.67
N ALA A 56 -17.75 19.53 31.20
CA ALA A 56 -17.96 18.84 32.48
C ALA A 56 -17.64 17.34 32.36
N ALA A 57 -18.11 16.71 31.29
CA ALA A 57 -17.83 15.30 31.01
C ALA A 57 -16.34 15.03 30.76
N ILE A 58 -15.65 15.91 30.01
CA ILE A 58 -14.20 15.80 29.78
C ILE A 58 -13.44 15.89 31.11
N LYS A 59 -13.76 16.87 31.96
CA LYS A 59 -13.14 17.04 33.29
C LYS A 59 -13.39 15.84 34.19
N LYS A 60 -14.60 15.26 34.16
CA LYS A 60 -14.94 14.04 34.90
C LYS A 60 -14.10 12.83 34.47
N LEU A 61 -13.92 12.63 33.16
CA LEU A 61 -13.06 11.55 32.67
C LEU A 61 -11.60 11.78 33.05
N ALA A 62 -11.11 13.01 32.89
CA ALA A 62 -9.74 13.38 33.20
C ALA A 62 -9.40 13.16 34.69
N ALA A 63 -10.32 13.49 35.60
CA ALA A 63 -10.15 13.26 37.03
C ALA A 63 -10.00 11.78 37.43
N ALA A 64 -10.44 10.86 36.57
CA ALA A 64 -10.34 9.41 36.77
C ALA A 64 -9.26 8.76 35.87
N SER A 65 -8.36 9.56 35.28
CA SER A 65 -7.36 9.10 34.31
C SER A 65 -5.98 9.66 34.63
N ASP A 66 -4.94 8.84 34.46
CA ASP A 66 -3.55 9.29 34.53
C ASP A 66 -3.12 9.95 33.21
N VAL A 67 -3.66 9.45 32.09
CA VAL A 67 -3.42 9.97 30.74
C VAL A 67 -4.75 10.08 30.00
N VAL A 68 -5.00 11.20 29.32
CA VAL A 68 -6.13 11.40 28.42
C VAL A 68 -5.64 11.42 26.97
N THR A 69 -6.25 10.60 26.11
CA THR A 69 -6.04 10.57 24.66
C THR A 69 -7.34 10.74 23.89
N VAL A 70 -7.24 10.84 22.57
CA VAL A 70 -8.37 11.11 21.67
C VAL A 70 -8.52 10.03 20.61
N GLU A 71 -9.77 9.62 20.39
CA GLU A 71 -10.18 8.75 19.28
C GLU A 71 -10.52 9.58 18.03
N ILE A 72 -11.02 10.80 18.26
CA ILE A 72 -11.50 11.73 17.25
C ILE A 72 -10.80 13.08 17.40
N GLU A 73 -10.51 13.73 16.28
CA GLU A 73 -9.86 15.05 16.28
C GLU A 73 -10.80 16.17 16.74
N HIS A 74 -12.12 16.03 16.59
CA HIS A 74 -13.11 17.08 16.85
C HIS A 74 -13.49 17.22 18.34
N VAL A 75 -12.49 17.42 19.19
CA VAL A 75 -12.62 17.63 20.64
C VAL A 75 -12.41 19.10 21.03
N ASP A 76 -12.89 19.50 22.21
CA ASP A 76 -12.66 20.85 22.72
C ASP A 76 -11.23 21.01 23.25
N THR A 77 -10.38 21.69 22.48
CA THR A 77 -8.96 21.87 22.84
C THR A 77 -8.72 22.89 23.93
N TYR A 78 -9.70 23.75 24.27
CA TYR A 78 -9.56 24.68 25.39
C TYR A 78 -9.75 23.96 26.71
N VAL A 79 -10.73 23.04 26.77
CA VAL A 79 -10.89 22.18 27.95
C VAL A 79 -9.67 21.25 28.12
N LEU A 80 -9.11 20.73 27.02
CA LEU A 80 -7.87 19.95 27.07
C LEU A 80 -6.67 20.76 27.59
N GLU A 81 -6.59 22.05 27.25
CA GLU A 81 -5.58 22.96 27.79
C GLU A 81 -5.76 23.12 29.31
N GLU A 82 -6.99 23.36 29.78
CA GLU A 82 -7.29 23.49 31.22
C GLU A 82 -6.87 22.23 32.02
N ILE A 83 -7.28 21.03 31.58
CA ILE A 83 -6.98 19.78 32.31
C ILE A 83 -5.51 19.37 32.21
N SER A 84 -4.74 19.92 31.26
CA SER A 84 -3.33 19.57 31.06
C SER A 84 -2.43 19.95 32.25
N SER A 85 -2.94 20.78 33.17
CA SER A 85 -2.30 21.12 34.44
C SER A 85 -2.35 20.00 35.47
N THR A 86 -3.32 19.08 35.37
CA THR A 86 -3.57 18.01 36.37
C THR A 86 -3.48 16.60 35.79
N THR A 87 -3.67 16.45 34.48
CA THR A 87 -3.72 15.15 33.78
C THR A 87 -2.85 15.21 32.52
N ASP A 88 -2.09 14.15 32.22
CA ASP A 88 -1.27 14.09 31.01
C ASP A 88 -2.18 13.96 29.77
N VAL A 89 -2.11 14.92 28.84
CA VAL A 89 -2.93 14.91 27.60
C VAL A 89 -2.05 14.58 26.40
N GLN A 90 -2.35 13.47 25.73
CA GLN A 90 -1.57 12.94 24.62
C GLN A 90 -2.44 12.55 23.41
N PRO A 91 -2.12 12.97 22.17
CA PRO A 91 -1.11 13.98 21.84
C PRO A 91 -1.40 15.32 22.52
N ASN A 92 -0.37 16.16 22.62
CA ASN A 92 -0.48 17.43 23.33
C ASN A 92 -1.61 18.30 22.75
N TRP A 93 -2.37 18.98 23.60
CA TRP A 93 -3.50 19.81 23.17
C TRP A 93 -3.11 20.87 22.12
N ARG A 94 -1.86 21.38 22.13
CA ARG A 94 -1.35 22.31 21.10
C ARG A 94 -1.30 21.67 19.71
N THR A 95 -0.91 20.41 19.67
CA THR A 95 -0.89 19.59 18.45
C THR A 95 -2.29 19.38 17.93
N LEU A 96 -3.23 18.98 18.80
CA LEU A 96 -4.64 18.83 18.44
C LEU A 96 -5.23 20.15 17.89
N ARG A 97 -5.01 21.27 18.59
CA ARG A 97 -5.51 22.59 18.17
C ARG A 97 -4.96 23.03 16.81
N THR A 98 -3.68 22.79 16.56
CA THR A 98 -3.05 23.13 15.28
C THR A 98 -3.55 22.25 14.15
N ILE A 99 -3.70 20.94 14.39
CA ILE A 99 -4.10 19.98 13.35
C ILE A 99 -5.59 20.06 13.01
N GLN A 100 -6.45 20.41 13.97
CA GLN A 100 -7.89 20.63 13.72
C GLN A 100 -8.15 21.67 12.63
N ASP A 101 -7.27 22.67 12.49
CA ASP A 101 -7.29 23.62 11.37
C ASP A 101 -6.29 23.17 10.30
N LYS A 102 -6.82 22.60 9.22
CA LYS A 102 -6.04 22.02 8.12
C LYS A 102 -5.12 23.03 7.42
N TYR A 103 -5.49 24.31 7.41
CA TYR A 103 -4.60 25.35 6.88
C TYR A 103 -3.51 25.70 7.90
N ALA A 104 -3.85 25.84 9.18
CA ALA A 104 -2.85 26.07 10.24
C ALA A 104 -1.83 24.91 10.33
N GLN A 105 -2.27 23.67 10.11
CA GLN A 105 -1.39 22.52 9.97
C GLN A 105 -0.37 22.72 8.84
N LYS A 106 -0.81 23.15 7.65
CA LYS A 106 0.10 23.39 6.51
C LYS A 106 1.08 24.51 6.77
N GLU A 107 0.61 25.61 7.35
CA GLU A 107 1.47 26.73 7.77
C GLU A 107 2.53 26.26 8.78
N HIS A 108 2.15 25.41 9.74
CA HIS A 108 3.08 24.84 10.72
C HIS A 108 4.11 23.93 10.05
N LEU A 109 3.69 23.07 9.13
CA LEU A 109 4.58 22.19 8.36
C LEU A 109 5.55 22.98 7.48
N HIS A 110 5.07 24.01 6.79
CA HIS A 110 5.89 24.88 5.94
C HIS A 110 6.98 25.60 6.75
N LYS A 111 6.64 26.12 7.93
CA LYS A 111 7.60 26.74 8.87
C LYS A 111 8.71 25.80 9.35
N HIS A 112 8.54 24.49 9.20
CA HIS A 112 9.52 23.46 9.58
C HIS A 112 10.13 22.75 8.35
N ASP A 113 10.05 23.38 7.17
CA ASP A 113 10.58 22.85 5.90
C ASP A 113 10.05 21.46 5.56
N VAL A 114 8.78 21.20 5.86
CA VAL A 114 8.07 19.97 5.46
C VAL A 114 7.30 20.26 4.19
N ALA A 115 7.58 19.48 3.14
CA ALA A 115 6.96 19.67 1.84
C ALA A 115 5.46 19.36 1.89
N THR A 116 4.64 20.32 1.46
CA THR A 116 3.18 20.19 1.27
C THR A 116 2.80 20.80 -0.08
N ALA A 117 1.60 20.51 -0.56
CA ALA A 117 1.03 21.30 -1.67
C ALA A 117 0.95 22.78 -1.28
N GLN A 118 1.22 23.67 -2.24
CA GLN A 118 1.07 25.11 -2.05
C GLN A 118 -0.38 25.44 -1.70
N SER A 119 -0.60 26.25 -0.69
CA SER A 119 -1.94 26.60 -0.21
C SER A 119 -2.02 28.05 0.23
N MET A 120 -3.24 28.60 0.27
CA MET A 120 -3.51 29.94 0.78
C MET A 120 -4.88 30.01 1.45
N ALA A 121 -4.98 30.77 2.54
CA ALA A 121 -6.27 31.08 3.14
C ALA A 121 -7.07 32.06 2.27
N LEU A 122 -8.40 31.91 2.31
CA LEU A 122 -9.33 32.91 1.79
C LEU A 122 -9.72 33.87 2.92
N ASN A 123 -9.74 35.16 2.63
CA ASN A 123 -10.18 36.18 3.57
C ASN A 123 -11.72 36.25 3.68
N ALA A 124 -12.41 35.88 2.59
CA ALA A 124 -13.85 35.78 2.50
C ALA A 124 -14.22 34.74 1.44
N ALA A 125 -15.43 34.19 1.55
CA ALA A 125 -15.98 33.27 0.56
C ALA A 125 -16.61 34.04 -0.60
N THR A 126 -15.78 34.63 -1.46
CA THR A 126 -16.22 35.41 -2.63
C THR A 126 -15.50 34.99 -3.91
N ASP A 127 -16.10 35.33 -5.06
CA ASP A 127 -15.53 35.08 -6.39
C ASP A 127 -14.18 35.78 -6.60
N GLU A 128 -13.95 36.95 -5.99
CA GLU A 128 -12.67 37.66 -6.08
C GLU A 128 -11.56 36.89 -5.37
N GLU A 129 -11.84 36.31 -4.20
CA GLU A 129 -10.87 35.51 -3.45
C GLU A 129 -10.59 34.17 -4.16
N LEU A 130 -11.59 33.57 -4.81
CA LEU A 130 -11.38 32.39 -5.67
C LEU A 130 -10.59 32.73 -6.93
N SER A 131 -10.81 33.92 -7.51
CA SER A 131 -10.00 34.42 -8.63
C SER A 131 -8.54 34.62 -8.22
N ARG A 132 -8.30 35.22 -7.05
CA ARG A 132 -6.95 35.39 -6.47
C ARG A 132 -6.27 34.04 -6.24
N ALA A 133 -7.01 33.03 -5.78
CA ALA A 133 -6.50 31.68 -5.63
C ALA A 133 -6.14 31.04 -6.97
N ALA A 134 -6.97 31.21 -8.00
CA ALA A 134 -6.68 30.72 -9.35
C ALA A 134 -5.43 31.38 -9.93
N ASP A 135 -5.23 32.68 -9.72
CA ASP A 135 -4.06 33.41 -10.21
C ASP A 135 -2.76 32.95 -9.52
N LEU A 136 -2.81 32.63 -8.21
CA LEU A 136 -1.63 32.18 -7.45
C LEU A 136 -1.30 30.69 -7.66
N LEU A 137 -2.31 29.81 -7.60
CA LEU A 137 -2.13 28.36 -7.56
C LEU A 137 -2.22 27.72 -8.95
N GLY A 138 -2.88 28.39 -9.89
CA GLY A 138 -3.33 27.82 -11.16
C GLY A 138 -4.60 26.98 -11.01
N LEU A 139 -5.19 26.61 -12.15
CA LEU A 139 -6.29 25.65 -12.25
C LEU A 139 -5.76 24.28 -12.74
N PRO A 140 -6.33 23.15 -12.27
CA PRO A 140 -7.30 23.06 -11.18
C PRO A 140 -6.67 23.34 -9.80
N PHE A 141 -7.51 23.68 -8.82
CA PHE A 141 -7.14 23.68 -7.40
C PHE A 141 -8.28 23.09 -6.56
N MET A 142 -8.01 22.78 -5.29
CA MET A 142 -9.00 22.26 -4.35
C MET A 142 -9.38 23.35 -3.34
N LEU A 143 -10.67 23.70 -3.26
CA LEU A 143 -11.21 24.51 -2.19
C LEU A 143 -11.57 23.61 -1.00
N LYS A 144 -11.10 23.95 0.20
CA LYS A 144 -11.27 23.12 1.39
C LYS A 144 -11.74 23.95 2.59
N THR A 145 -12.60 23.38 3.41
CA THR A 145 -12.93 23.94 4.73
C THR A 145 -11.77 23.71 5.69
N ARG A 146 -11.45 24.72 6.50
CA ARG A 146 -10.31 24.64 7.42
C ARG A 146 -10.52 23.64 8.56
N LYS A 147 -11.74 23.52 9.05
CA LYS A 147 -12.11 22.64 10.18
C LYS A 147 -13.23 21.68 9.76
N ASP A 148 -13.41 20.62 10.54
CA ASP A 148 -14.52 19.66 10.42
C ASP A 148 -14.64 18.97 9.04
N ALA A 149 -13.55 18.90 8.29
CA ALA A 149 -13.44 18.16 7.04
C ALA A 149 -13.01 16.70 7.30
N TYR A 150 -13.68 15.74 6.66
CA TYR A 150 -13.35 14.32 6.71
C TYR A 150 -14.01 13.55 5.56
N ASP A 151 -13.39 12.47 5.09
CA ASP A 151 -13.96 11.57 4.06
C ASP A 151 -14.56 12.35 2.85
N GLY A 152 -13.83 13.35 2.37
CA GLY A 152 -14.23 14.26 1.26
C GLY A 152 -15.18 15.40 1.62
N ARG A 153 -15.85 15.36 2.77
CA ARG A 153 -16.72 16.45 3.22
C ARG A 153 -15.88 17.68 3.51
N GLY A 154 -16.31 18.82 2.99
CA GLY A 154 -15.59 20.07 3.11
C GLY A 154 -14.58 20.32 1.98
N ASN A 155 -14.51 19.46 0.96
CA ASN A 155 -13.67 19.66 -0.22
C ASN A 155 -14.54 19.93 -1.45
N PHE A 156 -14.12 20.86 -2.31
CA PHE A 156 -14.75 21.14 -3.59
C PHE A 156 -13.66 21.36 -4.66
N PRO A 157 -13.57 20.51 -5.71
CA PRO A 157 -12.60 20.69 -6.78
C PRO A 157 -13.02 21.83 -7.70
N ILE A 158 -12.12 22.77 -7.96
CA ILE A 158 -12.31 23.90 -8.87
C ILE A 158 -11.45 23.65 -10.10
N LYS A 159 -12.10 23.34 -11.22
CA LYS A 159 -11.46 23.02 -12.51
C LYS A 159 -11.46 24.21 -13.47
N SER A 160 -12.52 25.01 -13.44
CA SER A 160 -12.62 26.27 -14.17
C SER A 160 -13.19 27.37 -13.27
N LYS A 161 -13.23 28.61 -13.78
CA LYS A 161 -13.90 29.72 -13.09
C LYS A 161 -15.41 29.53 -12.99
N ASP A 162 -16.00 28.70 -13.85
CA ASP A 162 -17.44 28.39 -13.83
C ASP A 162 -17.84 27.56 -12.59
N ASP A 163 -16.87 26.96 -11.91
CA ASP A 163 -17.11 26.19 -10.69
C ASP A 163 -17.28 27.08 -9.44
N PHE A 164 -16.98 28.38 -9.52
CA PHE A 164 -16.89 29.26 -8.36
C PHE A 164 -18.22 29.39 -7.61
N GLU A 165 -19.30 29.70 -8.32
CA GLU A 165 -20.65 29.85 -7.73
C GLU A 165 -21.05 28.57 -6.98
N ASN A 166 -20.87 27.41 -7.60
CA ASN A 166 -21.17 26.11 -7.00
C ASN A 166 -20.30 25.82 -5.78
N ALA A 167 -19.01 26.17 -5.82
CA ALA A 167 -18.08 25.99 -4.72
C ALA A 167 -18.45 26.86 -3.50
N LEU A 168 -18.83 28.12 -3.75
CA LEU A 168 -19.28 29.05 -2.71
C LEU A 168 -20.64 28.65 -2.14
N GLN A 169 -21.56 28.17 -2.97
CA GLN A 169 -22.83 27.63 -2.48
C GLN A 169 -22.60 26.39 -1.59
N ALA A 170 -21.65 25.54 -1.95
CA ALA A 170 -21.33 24.33 -1.19
C ALA A 170 -20.61 24.63 0.14
N LEU A 171 -19.65 25.57 0.16
CA LEU A 171 -18.71 25.74 1.27
C LEU A 171 -18.67 27.14 1.90
N GLY A 172 -19.27 28.16 1.30
CA GLY A 172 -19.03 29.58 1.60
C GLY A 172 -19.41 30.08 3.00
N GLY A 173 -20.20 29.33 3.77
CA GLY A 173 -20.53 29.65 5.16
C GLY A 173 -19.46 29.27 6.20
N LYS A 174 -18.22 28.97 5.77
CA LYS A 174 -17.16 28.41 6.61
C LYS A 174 -15.83 29.12 6.35
N ASP A 175 -14.86 28.94 7.24
CA ASP A 175 -13.50 29.37 6.97
C ASP A 175 -12.86 28.44 5.92
N LEU A 176 -12.37 29.02 4.81
CA LEU A 176 -11.87 28.28 3.65
C LEU A 176 -10.40 28.53 3.39
N TYR A 177 -9.78 27.57 2.70
CA TYR A 177 -8.48 27.74 2.08
C TYR A 177 -8.45 27.01 0.73
N ALA A 178 -7.59 27.50 -0.17
CA ALA A 178 -7.34 26.87 -1.46
C ALA A 178 -6.00 26.15 -1.43
N GLU A 179 -5.93 24.99 -2.06
CA GLU A 179 -4.73 24.17 -2.20
C GLU A 179 -4.50 23.82 -3.66
N LYS A 180 -3.28 24.01 -4.15
CA LYS A 180 -2.89 23.65 -5.50
C LYS A 180 -3.14 22.17 -5.75
N TRP A 181 -3.71 21.85 -6.91
CA TRP A 181 -3.96 20.47 -7.27
C TRP A 181 -2.64 19.70 -7.41
N ALA A 182 -2.44 18.70 -6.55
CA ALA A 182 -1.31 17.79 -6.64
C ALA A 182 -1.56 16.78 -7.77
N GLN A 183 -0.75 16.82 -8.83
CA GLN A 183 -0.79 15.83 -9.91
C GLN A 183 -0.04 14.56 -9.48
N PHE A 184 -0.57 13.87 -8.47
CA PHE A 184 0.04 12.68 -7.92
C PHE A 184 -0.15 11.45 -8.82
N THR A 185 0.81 10.53 -8.76
CA THR A 185 0.73 9.19 -9.37
C THR A 185 0.28 8.14 -8.36
N MET A 186 0.46 8.39 -7.06
CA MET A 186 0.05 7.49 -5.98
C MET A 186 -0.25 8.27 -4.70
N GLU A 187 -1.23 7.79 -3.94
CA GLU A 187 -1.44 8.22 -2.55
C GLU A 187 -0.76 7.23 -1.60
N LEU A 188 0.02 7.78 -0.68
CA LEU A 188 0.78 7.02 0.30
C LEU A 188 0.36 7.41 1.72
N ALA A 189 0.56 6.51 2.67
CA ALA A 189 0.47 6.85 4.08
C ALA A 189 1.62 6.23 4.87
N VAL A 190 2.01 6.90 5.95
CA VAL A 190 2.98 6.40 6.93
C VAL A 190 2.39 6.59 8.32
N MET A 191 2.29 5.51 9.08
CA MET A 191 1.94 5.60 10.49
C MET A 191 3.21 5.92 11.28
N VAL A 192 3.23 7.07 11.94
CA VAL A 192 4.38 7.53 12.74
C VAL A 192 4.06 7.34 14.21
N VAL A 193 5.03 6.79 14.95
CA VAL A 193 4.94 6.59 16.40
C VAL A 193 5.90 7.57 17.07
N LYS A 194 5.36 8.55 17.81
CA LYS A 194 6.17 9.49 18.57
C LYS A 194 6.15 9.10 20.05
N THR A 195 7.30 8.78 20.59
CA THR A 195 7.50 8.53 22.02
C THR A 195 8.13 9.76 22.67
N ARG A 196 8.40 9.70 23.97
CA ARG A 196 9.16 10.75 24.67
C ARG A 196 10.54 10.97 24.04
N ASP A 197 11.20 9.88 23.62
CA ASP A 197 12.63 9.87 23.30
C ASP A 197 12.90 9.68 21.80
N GLN A 198 11.90 9.24 21.01
CA GLN A 198 12.09 8.82 19.62
C GLN A 198 10.89 9.16 18.73
N VAL A 199 11.15 9.27 17.44
CA VAL A 199 10.12 9.28 16.38
C VAL A 199 10.39 8.10 15.46
N LEU A 200 9.52 7.09 15.50
CA LEU A 200 9.60 5.84 14.74
C LEU A 200 8.49 5.81 13.69
N SER A 201 8.54 4.86 12.75
CA SER A 201 7.46 4.71 11.77
C SER A 201 7.22 3.26 11.39
N PHE A 202 5.98 2.94 11.07
CA PHE A 202 5.66 1.77 10.28
C PHE A 202 6.11 1.99 8.81
N PRO A 203 6.23 0.92 8.01
CA PRO A 203 6.52 1.05 6.58
C PRO A 203 5.47 1.86 5.83
N THR A 204 5.88 2.45 4.70
CA THR A 204 4.99 3.19 3.82
C THR A 204 3.99 2.25 3.16
N VAL A 205 2.72 2.66 3.15
CA VAL A 205 1.63 1.95 2.49
C VAL A 205 1.06 2.78 1.36
N GLU A 206 0.49 2.12 0.37
CA GLU A 206 -0.31 2.76 -0.67
C GLU A 206 -1.77 2.74 -0.22
N THR A 207 -2.47 3.85 -0.42
CA THR A 207 -3.90 3.98 -0.10
C THR A 207 -4.69 4.24 -1.37
N ILE A 208 -5.79 3.53 -1.58
CA ILE A 208 -6.72 3.79 -2.68
C ILE A 208 -8.01 4.36 -2.11
N HIS A 209 -8.36 5.56 -2.54
CA HIS A 209 -9.61 6.23 -2.18
C HIS A 209 -10.63 6.12 -3.30
N GLU A 210 -11.89 5.94 -2.93
CA GLU A 210 -13.04 6.02 -3.83
C GLU A 210 -14.08 6.94 -3.21
N ASP A 211 -14.61 7.89 -3.98
CA ASP A 211 -15.50 8.93 -3.48
C ASP A 211 -14.92 9.68 -2.25
N SER A 212 -13.59 9.87 -2.23
CA SER A 212 -12.83 10.46 -1.12
C SER A 212 -12.84 9.64 0.19
N ILE A 213 -13.19 8.36 0.14
CA ILE A 213 -13.14 7.42 1.28
C ILE A 213 -12.08 6.35 0.99
N CYS A 214 -11.18 6.11 1.95
CA CYS A 214 -10.18 5.04 1.82
C CYS A 214 -10.87 3.68 1.71
N LYS A 215 -10.67 2.99 0.58
CA LYS A 215 -11.20 1.66 0.31
C LYS A 215 -10.16 0.59 0.55
N LEU A 216 -8.97 0.73 -0.05
CA LEU A 216 -7.89 -0.26 0.03
C LEU A 216 -6.62 0.35 0.61
N VAL A 217 -5.85 -0.49 1.29
CA VAL A 217 -4.48 -0.18 1.73
C VAL A 217 -3.59 -1.35 1.37
N TYR A 218 -2.51 -1.09 0.64
CA TYR A 218 -1.50 -2.08 0.30
C TYR A 218 -0.25 -1.85 1.16
N ALA A 219 0.15 -2.87 1.91
CA ALA A 219 1.26 -2.81 2.84
C ALA A 219 2.29 -3.92 2.51
N PRO A 220 3.50 -3.59 2.04
CA PRO A 220 4.01 -2.25 1.72
C PRO A 220 3.38 -1.66 0.44
N ALA A 221 3.60 -0.38 0.18
CA ALA A 221 3.19 0.29 -1.05
C ALA A 221 3.72 -0.42 -2.32
N ARG A 222 2.87 -0.58 -3.34
CA ARG A 222 3.25 -1.28 -4.59
C ARG A 222 4.03 -0.36 -5.51
N GLY A 223 4.98 -0.90 -6.28
CA GLY A 223 5.70 -0.14 -7.31
C GLY A 223 6.54 1.04 -6.80
N VAL A 224 6.76 1.14 -5.49
CA VAL A 224 7.57 2.18 -4.85
C VAL A 224 8.99 1.67 -4.65
N SER A 225 10.00 2.47 -5.05
CA SER A 225 11.41 2.12 -4.85
C SER A 225 11.78 2.13 -3.36
N SER A 226 12.85 1.42 -2.98
CA SER A 226 13.35 1.45 -1.59
C SER A 226 13.69 2.87 -1.14
N LYS A 227 14.26 3.67 -2.04
CA LYS A 227 14.57 5.08 -1.80
C LYS A 227 13.32 5.90 -1.49
N VAL A 228 12.28 5.82 -2.34
CA VAL A 228 11.04 6.56 -2.10
C VAL A 228 10.37 6.12 -0.80
N ASN A 229 10.41 4.82 -0.49
CA ASN A 229 9.88 4.31 0.77
C ASN A 229 10.66 4.83 2.00
N GLU A 230 11.99 4.97 1.93
CA GLU A 230 12.80 5.56 2.98
C GLU A 230 12.56 7.06 3.11
N ASP A 231 12.49 7.78 1.98
CA ASP A 231 12.24 9.21 1.91
C ASP A 231 10.84 9.56 2.45
N ALA A 232 9.83 8.75 2.14
CA ALA A 232 8.47 8.91 2.67
C ALA A 232 8.41 8.75 4.18
N GLN A 233 9.05 7.71 4.71
CA GLN A 233 9.14 7.52 6.16
C GLN A 233 9.94 8.64 6.84
N ALA A 234 11.04 9.09 6.25
CA ALA A 234 11.84 10.19 6.78
C ALA A 234 11.05 11.50 6.81
N LEU A 235 10.35 11.83 5.72
CA LEU A 235 9.51 13.02 5.63
C LEU A 235 8.36 12.98 6.64
N ALA A 236 7.68 11.83 6.78
CA ALA A 236 6.62 11.65 7.77
C ALA A 236 7.13 11.80 9.21
N ARG A 237 8.27 11.20 9.55
CA ARG A 237 8.91 11.37 10.87
C ARG A 237 9.30 12.83 11.12
N LYS A 238 9.87 13.52 10.13
CA LYS A 238 10.19 14.96 10.22
C LYS A 238 8.92 15.79 10.49
N ALA A 239 7.85 15.49 9.77
CA ALA A 239 6.57 16.18 9.90
C ALA A 239 5.97 16.04 11.30
N VAL A 240 6.00 14.85 11.89
CA VAL A 240 5.47 14.61 13.24
C VAL A 240 6.44 15.09 14.34
N ALA A 241 7.74 15.10 14.07
CA ALA A 241 8.74 15.58 15.03
C ALA A 241 8.51 17.03 15.45
N CYS A 242 7.98 17.89 14.57
CA CYS A 242 7.74 19.32 14.85
C CYS A 242 6.51 19.60 15.75
N PHE A 243 5.70 18.60 16.10
CA PHE A 243 4.54 18.76 17.00
C PHE A 243 4.84 18.24 18.41
N PRO A 244 4.47 18.91 19.51
CA PRO A 244 4.64 18.36 20.85
C PRO A 244 3.76 17.13 21.12
N GLY A 245 4.12 16.34 22.13
CA GLY A 245 3.35 15.19 22.59
C GLY A 245 3.79 13.85 21.99
N LYS A 246 3.07 12.80 22.40
CA LYS A 246 3.33 11.39 22.13
C LYS A 246 2.10 10.73 21.53
N GLY A 247 2.29 9.57 20.92
CA GLY A 247 1.21 8.75 20.37
C GLY A 247 1.50 8.30 18.95
N VAL A 248 0.42 7.99 18.22
CA VAL A 248 0.47 7.56 16.82
C VAL A 248 -0.16 8.64 15.97
N PHE A 249 0.42 8.87 14.82
CA PHE A 249 0.00 9.87 13.85
C PHE A 249 -0.13 9.19 12.49
N GLY A 250 -1.30 9.31 11.86
CA GLY A 250 -1.46 8.99 10.45
C GLY A 250 -0.95 10.14 9.61
N VAL A 251 0.04 9.90 8.76
CA VAL A 251 0.58 10.90 7.84
C VAL A 251 0.22 10.49 6.42
N GLU A 252 -0.66 11.26 5.76
CA GLU A 252 -1.05 11.04 4.37
C GLU A 252 -0.19 11.87 3.43
N MET A 253 0.14 11.30 2.28
CA MET A 253 1.12 11.85 1.35
C MET A 253 0.69 11.62 -0.10
N PHE A 254 1.16 12.51 -0.96
CA PHE A 254 1.10 12.35 -2.40
C PHE A 254 2.50 12.07 -2.94
N LEU A 255 2.61 11.02 -3.76
CA LEU A 255 3.77 10.77 -4.62
C LEU A 255 3.48 11.37 -5.99
N LEU A 256 4.28 12.34 -6.41
CA LEU A 256 4.22 12.98 -7.73
C LEU A 256 5.19 12.30 -8.71
N PRO A 257 5.11 12.63 -10.02
CA PRO A 257 6.16 12.27 -10.97
C PRO A 257 7.54 12.69 -10.47
N ASN A 258 8.58 11.93 -10.87
CA ASN A 258 9.97 12.14 -10.44
C ASN A 258 10.21 11.98 -8.93
N ASP A 259 9.45 11.09 -8.28
CA ASP A 259 9.66 10.68 -6.89
C ASP A 259 9.50 11.82 -5.85
N ILE A 260 8.78 12.89 -6.20
CA ILE A 260 8.51 14.02 -5.29
C ILE A 260 7.41 13.63 -4.30
N LEU A 261 7.66 13.84 -3.01
CA LEU A 261 6.72 13.55 -1.93
C LEU A 261 6.18 14.83 -1.31
N LEU A 262 4.85 14.92 -1.16
CA LEU A 262 4.17 16.02 -0.48
C LEU A 262 3.28 15.46 0.64
N ILE A 263 3.33 16.06 1.83
CA ILE A 263 2.34 15.77 2.88
C ILE A 263 0.98 16.37 2.47
N ASN A 264 -0.05 15.53 2.45
CA ASN A 264 -1.43 15.95 2.28
C ASN A 264 -1.99 16.48 3.61
N GLU A 265 -2.05 15.59 4.59
CA GLU A 265 -2.51 15.89 5.95
C GLU A 265 -1.93 14.94 7.01
N ILE A 266 -2.07 15.34 8.28
CA ILE A 266 -1.71 14.55 9.46
C ILE A 266 -2.93 14.39 10.37
N ALA A 267 -3.18 13.17 10.84
CA ALA A 267 -4.15 12.80 11.85
C ALA A 267 -3.42 12.40 13.15
N PRO A 268 -3.60 13.08 14.30
CA PRO A 268 -2.87 12.84 15.54
C PRO A 268 -3.53 11.75 16.39
N ARG A 269 -3.74 10.59 15.78
CA ARG A 269 -4.39 9.41 16.36
C ARG A 269 -4.08 8.19 15.50
N PRO A 270 -4.37 6.97 15.99
CA PRO A 270 -4.48 5.80 15.12
C PRO A 270 -5.35 6.11 13.90
N HIS A 271 -4.95 5.61 12.74
CA HIS A 271 -5.53 5.96 11.45
C HIS A 271 -6.07 4.73 10.72
N ASN A 272 -7.04 4.96 9.83
CA ASN A 272 -7.67 3.91 9.02
C ASN A 272 -6.63 3.15 8.18
N SER A 273 -5.72 3.89 7.53
CA SER A 273 -4.64 3.31 6.75
C SER A 273 -3.59 2.53 7.56
N GLY A 274 -3.74 2.47 8.89
CA GLY A 274 -2.90 1.65 9.76
C GLY A 274 -3.56 0.36 10.24
N HIS A 275 -4.82 0.01 9.91
CA HIS A 275 -5.45 -1.18 10.51
C HIS A 275 -4.78 -2.48 10.09
N TYR A 276 -4.16 -2.53 8.90
CA TYR A 276 -3.32 -3.65 8.46
C TYR A 276 -2.26 -4.08 9.49
N THR A 277 -1.82 -3.17 10.36
CA THR A 277 -0.80 -3.45 11.38
C THR A 277 -1.25 -4.47 12.43
N ILE A 278 -2.56 -4.71 12.58
CA ILE A 278 -3.09 -5.72 13.51
C ILE A 278 -2.62 -7.12 13.09
N GLU A 279 -2.77 -7.46 11.81
CA GLU A 279 -2.39 -8.76 11.27
C GLU A 279 -0.93 -8.78 10.79
N ALA A 280 -0.45 -7.69 10.17
CA ALA A 280 0.79 -7.70 9.40
C ALA A 280 2.04 -7.33 10.20
N CYS A 281 1.91 -6.80 11.44
CA CYS A 281 3.04 -6.28 12.22
C CYS A 281 3.15 -6.94 13.60
N PRO A 282 4.34 -6.96 14.24
CA PRO A 282 4.49 -7.44 15.61
C PRO A 282 3.69 -6.64 16.65
N LEU A 283 3.62 -5.33 16.47
CA LEU A 283 2.76 -4.42 17.22
C LEU A 283 1.80 -3.76 16.25
N SER A 284 0.52 -3.74 16.60
CA SER A 284 -0.42 -2.89 15.90
C SER A 284 -0.14 -1.42 16.20
N GLN A 285 -0.69 -0.52 15.39
CA GLN A 285 -0.69 0.91 15.70
C GLN A 285 -1.35 1.21 17.06
N TYR A 286 -2.27 0.37 17.54
CA TYR A 286 -2.94 0.54 18.83
C TYR A 286 -2.04 0.14 19.99
N ASP A 287 -1.31 -0.99 19.85
CA ASP A 287 -0.25 -1.38 20.77
C ASP A 287 0.82 -0.27 20.85
N ALA A 288 1.23 0.25 19.69
CA ALA A 288 2.22 1.33 19.61
C ALA A 288 1.70 2.64 20.23
N HIS A 289 0.43 2.98 20.03
CA HIS A 289 -0.18 4.17 20.61
C HIS A 289 -0.21 4.09 22.14
N LEU A 290 -0.72 2.99 22.70
CA LEU A 290 -0.75 2.77 24.16
C LEU A 290 0.65 2.84 24.75
N ARG A 291 1.62 2.16 24.14
CA ARG A 291 3.00 2.18 24.61
C ARG A 291 3.60 3.58 24.55
N ALA A 292 3.33 4.34 23.48
CA ALA A 292 3.85 5.68 23.33
C ALA A 292 3.29 6.63 24.39
N ILE A 293 1.97 6.65 24.62
CA ILE A 293 1.37 7.56 25.60
C ILE A 293 1.72 7.18 27.04
N LEU A 294 1.95 5.89 27.32
CA LEU A 294 2.32 5.37 28.65
C LEU A 294 3.83 5.24 28.89
N ASP A 295 4.67 5.69 27.95
CA ASP A 295 6.13 5.62 28.02
C ASP A 295 6.68 4.17 28.17
N LEU A 296 6.00 3.20 27.57
CA LEU A 296 6.45 1.82 27.49
C LEU A 296 7.42 1.63 26.29
N PRO A 297 8.34 0.65 26.35
CA PRO A 297 9.31 0.43 25.28
C PRO A 297 8.68 0.07 23.92
N ILE A 298 9.21 0.71 22.88
CA ILE A 298 8.92 0.44 21.46
C ILE A 298 10.25 0.40 20.73
N SER A 299 10.42 -0.56 19.82
CA SER A 299 11.58 -0.62 18.93
C SER A 299 11.13 -0.50 17.47
N GLN A 300 11.97 0.06 16.61
CA GLN A 300 11.70 0.10 15.16
C GLN A 300 11.46 -1.30 14.59
N GLN A 301 12.12 -2.32 15.14
CA GLN A 301 11.95 -3.71 14.75
C GLN A 301 10.54 -4.24 15.00
N SER A 302 9.85 -3.73 16.02
CA SER A 302 8.49 -4.11 16.38
C SER A 302 7.42 -3.51 15.45
N LEU A 303 7.80 -2.54 14.61
CA LEU A 303 6.89 -1.83 13.69
C LEU A 303 7.01 -2.32 12.24
N ARG A 304 7.90 -3.28 11.96
CA ARG A 304 8.10 -3.80 10.60
C ARG A 304 6.94 -4.69 10.15
N ILE A 305 6.68 -4.71 8.85
CA ILE A 305 5.79 -5.69 8.23
C ILE A 305 6.44 -7.08 8.28
N ARG A 306 5.70 -8.08 8.76
CA ARG A 306 6.08 -9.51 8.78
C ARG A 306 5.78 -10.16 7.44
N GLU A 307 4.58 -9.91 6.92
CA GLU A 307 4.10 -10.42 5.66
C GLU A 307 3.32 -9.31 4.92
N PRO A 308 3.44 -9.22 3.58
CA PRO A 308 2.59 -8.35 2.77
C PRO A 308 1.11 -8.50 3.12
N ALA A 309 0.40 -7.37 3.15
CA ALA A 309 -0.99 -7.31 3.51
C ALA A 309 -1.79 -6.37 2.62
N ILE A 310 -3.06 -6.68 2.42
CA ILE A 310 -4.05 -5.79 1.81
C ILE A 310 -5.22 -5.65 2.76
N MET A 311 -5.53 -4.42 3.14
CA MET A 311 -6.69 -4.08 3.95
C MET A 311 -7.80 -3.53 3.06
N LEU A 312 -9.00 -4.07 3.18
CA LEU A 312 -10.22 -3.60 2.53
C LEU A 312 -11.20 -3.07 3.58
N ASN A 313 -11.63 -1.81 3.44
CA ASN A 313 -12.68 -1.26 4.29
C ASN A 313 -14.05 -1.85 3.93
N ILE A 314 -14.81 -2.22 4.97
CA ILE A 314 -16.22 -2.60 4.86
C ILE A 314 -17.06 -1.34 5.09
N LEU A 315 -17.54 -0.74 4.01
CA LEU A 315 -18.45 0.39 4.06
C LEU A 315 -19.91 -0.09 4.07
N GLY A 316 -20.76 0.58 4.84
CA GLY A 316 -22.20 0.34 4.78
C GLY A 316 -22.78 0.78 3.45
N THR A 317 -23.76 0.03 2.94
CA THR A 317 -24.59 0.41 1.79
C THR A 317 -26.00 0.81 2.25
N ASP A 318 -26.93 0.95 1.30
CA ASP A 318 -28.36 1.16 1.61
C ASP A 318 -29.02 -0.08 2.24
N GLN A 319 -28.36 -1.25 2.17
CA GLN A 319 -28.80 -2.47 2.86
C GLN A 319 -28.25 -2.51 4.30
N LYS A 320 -29.15 -2.69 5.27
CA LYS A 320 -28.86 -2.65 6.71
C LYS A 320 -27.82 -3.68 7.16
N ASP A 321 -27.80 -4.85 6.55
CA ASP A 321 -26.93 -5.97 6.89
C ASP A 321 -25.72 -6.11 5.93
N SER A 322 -25.47 -5.11 5.08
CA SER A 322 -24.42 -5.16 4.05
C SER A 322 -23.06 -5.60 4.58
N HIS A 323 -22.61 -4.98 5.67
CA HIS A 323 -21.38 -5.31 6.36
C HIS A 323 -21.30 -6.77 6.86
N THR A 324 -22.42 -7.32 7.33
CA THR A 324 -22.52 -8.71 7.77
C THR A 324 -22.47 -9.67 6.59
N GLN A 325 -23.07 -9.29 5.44
CA GLN A 325 -22.94 -10.07 4.20
C GLN A 325 -21.48 -10.10 3.72
N THR A 326 -20.78 -8.95 3.74
CA THR A 326 -19.35 -8.89 3.40
C THR A 326 -18.52 -9.77 4.33
N ALA A 327 -18.77 -9.72 5.64
CA ALA A 327 -18.09 -10.58 6.59
C ALA A 327 -18.37 -12.07 6.31
N LYS A 328 -19.63 -12.45 6.04
CA LYS A 328 -19.98 -13.83 5.67
C LYS A 328 -19.26 -14.29 4.40
N GLU A 329 -19.09 -13.42 3.42
CA GLU A 329 -18.34 -13.76 2.20
C GLU A 329 -16.85 -13.92 2.48
N ALA A 330 -16.27 -13.06 3.31
CA ALA A 330 -14.92 -13.21 3.82
C ALA A 330 -14.71 -14.56 4.55
N PHE A 331 -15.69 -14.97 5.38
CA PHE A 331 -15.70 -16.29 6.02
C PHE A 331 -15.67 -17.47 5.03
N LYS A 332 -16.27 -17.33 3.85
CA LYS A 332 -16.24 -18.40 2.83
C LYS A 332 -14.95 -18.43 2.03
N LEU A 333 -14.39 -17.25 1.72
CA LEU A 333 -13.26 -17.13 0.81
C LEU A 333 -11.92 -17.45 1.48
N PHE A 334 -11.79 -17.16 2.78
CA PHE A 334 -10.53 -17.30 3.52
C PHE A 334 -10.77 -17.54 5.03
N ASP A 335 -11.79 -18.33 5.37
CA ASP A 335 -12.11 -18.75 6.75
C ASP A 335 -12.32 -17.61 7.76
N GLY A 336 -12.55 -16.39 7.28
CA GLY A 336 -12.79 -15.19 8.09
C GLY A 336 -11.51 -14.57 8.65
N GLU A 337 -10.35 -14.96 8.11
CA GLU A 337 -9.06 -14.36 8.45
C GLU A 337 -9.11 -12.83 8.35
N GLY A 338 -8.65 -12.15 9.40
CA GLY A 338 -8.51 -10.70 9.44
C GLY A 338 -9.82 -9.89 9.36
N VAL A 339 -11.00 -10.50 9.61
CA VAL A 339 -12.28 -9.78 9.64
C VAL A 339 -12.47 -9.02 10.95
N HIS A 340 -12.69 -7.72 10.85
CA HIS A 340 -12.99 -6.84 11.98
C HIS A 340 -14.31 -6.10 11.76
N LEU A 341 -15.32 -6.35 12.62
CA LEU A 341 -16.58 -5.62 12.62
C LEU A 341 -16.69 -4.73 13.86
N TYR A 342 -17.15 -3.50 13.68
CA TYR A 342 -17.07 -2.47 14.73
C TYR A 342 -18.30 -2.39 15.64
N GLY A 343 -19.27 -3.29 15.54
CA GLY A 343 -20.46 -3.28 16.42
C GLY A 343 -21.32 -2.02 16.29
N LYS A 344 -21.40 -1.43 15.08
CA LYS A 344 -22.06 -0.13 14.84
C LYS A 344 -23.58 -0.19 14.62
N GLY A 345 -24.19 -1.37 14.76
CA GLY A 345 -25.60 -1.63 14.43
C GLY A 345 -25.85 -1.68 12.92
N ASP A 346 -27.03 -1.24 12.49
CA ASP A 346 -27.41 -1.18 11.07
C ASP A 346 -26.39 -0.38 10.24
N ALA A 347 -26.07 -0.91 9.06
CA ALA A 347 -25.26 -0.21 8.07
C ALA A 347 -25.94 1.08 7.61
N ARG A 348 -25.11 2.07 7.34
CA ARG A 348 -25.50 3.33 6.70
C ARG A 348 -24.53 3.61 5.55
N LYS A 349 -25.05 4.12 4.44
CA LYS A 349 -24.25 4.42 3.24
C LYS A 349 -23.00 5.23 3.58
N GLY A 350 -21.83 4.73 3.18
CA GLY A 350 -20.52 5.36 3.39
C GLY A 350 -19.98 5.29 4.82
N ARG A 351 -20.72 4.76 5.79
CA ARG A 351 -20.22 4.58 7.16
C ARG A 351 -19.25 3.41 7.20
N LYS A 352 -18.05 3.60 7.76
CA LYS A 352 -17.09 2.51 8.02
C LYS A 352 -17.66 1.54 9.06
N MET A 353 -18.04 0.35 8.63
CA MET A 353 -18.67 -0.69 9.46
C MET A 353 -17.69 -1.76 9.95
N GLY A 354 -16.58 -1.92 9.24
CA GLY A 354 -15.52 -2.88 9.56
C GLY A 354 -14.35 -2.76 8.60
N HIS A 355 -13.41 -3.69 8.68
CA HIS A 355 -12.40 -3.91 7.66
C HIS A 355 -12.04 -5.40 7.59
N VAL A 356 -11.37 -5.79 6.50
CA VAL A 356 -10.73 -7.10 6.37
C VAL A 356 -9.28 -6.90 5.97
N THR A 357 -8.35 -7.57 6.66
CA THR A 357 -6.93 -7.60 6.28
C THR A 357 -6.54 -9.00 5.83
N ILE A 358 -5.99 -9.13 4.62
CA ILE A 358 -5.43 -10.39 4.11
C ILE A 358 -3.91 -10.29 4.10
N THR A 359 -3.25 -11.22 4.77
CA THR A 359 -1.80 -11.42 4.71
C THR A 359 -1.43 -12.57 3.76
N ALA A 360 -0.30 -12.43 3.07
CA ALA A 360 0.25 -13.51 2.25
C ALA A 360 1.77 -13.38 2.08
N PRO A 361 2.49 -14.46 1.71
CA PRO A 361 3.93 -14.43 1.49
C PRO A 361 4.42 -13.42 0.43
N SER A 362 3.55 -13.06 -0.52
CA SER A 362 3.84 -12.05 -1.55
C SER A 362 2.64 -11.14 -1.78
N MET A 363 2.89 -9.90 -2.24
CA MET A 363 1.81 -8.96 -2.56
C MET A 363 0.89 -9.50 -3.66
N SER A 364 1.45 -10.16 -4.68
CA SER A 364 0.65 -10.78 -5.76
C SER A 364 -0.25 -11.91 -5.25
N GLU A 365 0.20 -12.67 -4.25
CA GLU A 365 -0.66 -13.67 -3.61
C GLU A 365 -1.77 -13.01 -2.78
N ALA A 366 -1.46 -11.94 -2.04
CA ALA A 366 -2.46 -11.18 -1.30
C ALA A 366 -3.53 -10.60 -2.25
N GLU A 367 -3.11 -10.02 -3.38
CA GLU A 367 -4.00 -9.50 -4.42
C GLU A 367 -4.93 -10.59 -4.94
N ARG A 368 -4.39 -11.75 -5.31
CA ARG A 368 -5.19 -12.89 -5.79
C ARG A 368 -6.21 -13.36 -4.73
N LYS A 369 -5.81 -13.42 -3.46
CA LYS A 369 -6.69 -13.87 -2.37
C LYS A 369 -7.84 -12.89 -2.11
N ILE A 370 -7.56 -11.59 -2.08
CA ILE A 370 -8.57 -10.57 -1.70
C ILE A 370 -9.48 -10.16 -2.87
N GLN A 371 -9.02 -10.33 -4.12
CA GLN A 371 -9.74 -9.89 -5.32
C GLN A 371 -11.22 -10.32 -5.39
N PRO A 372 -11.60 -11.58 -5.10
CA PRO A 372 -13.02 -11.98 -5.13
C PRO A 372 -13.89 -11.22 -4.12
N LEU A 373 -13.34 -10.83 -2.97
CA LEU A 373 -14.06 -10.04 -1.98
C LEU A 373 -14.19 -8.57 -2.41
N ILE A 374 -13.16 -8.00 -3.04
CA ILE A 374 -13.24 -6.65 -3.63
C ILE A 374 -14.39 -6.60 -4.64
N GLU A 375 -14.46 -7.59 -5.54
CA GLU A 375 -15.54 -7.69 -6.52
C GLU A 375 -16.92 -7.85 -5.87
N PHE A 376 -17.01 -8.62 -4.77
CA PHE A 376 -18.25 -8.75 -4.02
C PHE A 376 -18.71 -7.41 -3.44
N VAL A 377 -17.81 -6.66 -2.79
CA VAL A 377 -18.11 -5.35 -2.21
C VAL A 377 -18.51 -4.34 -3.28
N ASP A 378 -17.82 -4.33 -4.43
CA ASP A 378 -18.14 -3.43 -5.53
C ASP A 378 -19.51 -3.70 -6.15
N ARG A 379 -19.89 -4.98 -6.31
CA ARG A 379 -21.24 -5.37 -6.73
C ARG A 379 -22.29 -4.91 -5.71
N GLN A 380 -22.02 -5.07 -4.42
CA GLN A 380 -22.94 -4.70 -3.35
C GLN A 380 -23.17 -3.18 -3.27
N ALA A 381 -22.16 -2.38 -3.63
CA ALA A 381 -22.25 -0.92 -3.73
C ALA A 381 -23.04 -0.44 -4.96
N GLY A 382 -23.56 -1.34 -5.80
CA GLY A 382 -24.34 -1.00 -7.00
C GLY A 382 -23.51 -0.39 -8.12
N ARG A 383 -22.19 -0.56 -8.08
CA ARG A 383 -21.28 0.02 -9.06
C ARG A 383 -21.20 -0.90 -10.27
N LYS A 384 -21.38 -0.33 -11.47
CA LYS A 384 -21.04 -1.04 -12.71
C LYS A 384 -19.55 -1.35 -12.63
N HIS A 385 -19.20 -2.60 -12.83
CA HIS A 385 -17.83 -2.98 -13.08
C HIS A 385 -17.45 -2.34 -14.42
N GLU A 386 -16.94 -1.10 -14.41
CA GLU A 386 -15.81 -0.84 -15.28
C GLU A 386 -14.80 -1.86 -14.81
N ALA A 387 -14.67 -2.96 -15.55
CA ALA A 387 -13.70 -4.00 -15.26
C ALA A 387 -12.44 -3.25 -14.91
N ALA A 388 -12.04 -3.29 -13.61
CA ALA A 388 -10.95 -2.49 -13.10
C ALA A 388 -9.89 -2.56 -14.17
N LYS A 389 -9.60 -1.42 -14.86
CA LYS A 389 -8.77 -1.38 -16.07
C LYS A 389 -7.67 -2.37 -15.78
N SER A 390 -7.74 -3.54 -16.42
CA SER A 390 -6.93 -4.69 -16.02
C SER A 390 -5.53 -4.12 -15.99
N THR A 391 -5.01 -3.85 -14.79
CA THR A 391 -3.66 -3.36 -14.66
C THR A 391 -2.95 -4.65 -14.95
N ALA A 392 -2.60 -4.81 -16.24
CA ALA A 392 -2.00 -6.01 -16.75
C ALA A 392 -0.97 -6.42 -15.70
N PRO A 393 -1.07 -7.64 -15.14
CA PRO A 393 -0.39 -7.99 -13.91
C PRO A 393 1.05 -7.54 -14.00
N THR A 394 1.50 -6.75 -13.01
CA THR A 394 2.81 -6.11 -13.05
C THR A 394 3.86 -7.15 -13.45
N PRO A 395 4.56 -6.97 -14.58
CA PRO A 395 5.47 -7.99 -15.08
C PRO A 395 6.51 -8.38 -14.02
N LEU A 396 6.70 -9.68 -13.82
CA LEU A 396 7.74 -10.22 -12.94
C LEU A 396 9.00 -10.61 -13.72
N VAL A 397 8.86 -10.90 -15.02
CA VAL A 397 9.97 -11.25 -15.91
C VAL A 397 10.05 -10.24 -17.06
N ALA A 398 11.23 -9.67 -17.30
CA ALA A 398 11.49 -8.89 -18.51
C ALA A 398 12.21 -9.77 -19.53
N VAL A 399 11.61 -9.96 -20.69
CA VAL A 399 12.24 -10.63 -21.83
C VAL A 399 12.73 -9.56 -22.81
N VAL A 400 14.04 -9.51 -23.02
CA VAL A 400 14.69 -8.54 -23.91
C VAL A 400 15.42 -9.24 -25.05
N MET A 401 15.35 -8.63 -26.23
CA MET A 401 16.03 -9.13 -27.43
C MET A 401 16.71 -8.00 -28.20
N GLY A 402 17.81 -8.31 -28.89
CA GLY A 402 18.56 -7.34 -29.67
C GLY A 402 17.85 -6.96 -30.98
N SER A 403 17.10 -7.90 -31.54
CA SER A 403 16.26 -7.73 -32.72
C SER A 403 15.01 -8.60 -32.63
N ASP A 404 13.98 -8.23 -33.37
CA ASP A 404 12.80 -9.06 -33.63
C ASP A 404 13.13 -10.45 -34.23
N SER A 405 14.24 -10.59 -34.96
CA SER A 405 14.73 -11.87 -35.47
C SER A 405 15.02 -12.92 -34.39
N ASP A 406 15.22 -12.51 -33.14
CA ASP A 406 15.43 -13.42 -32.00
C ASP A 406 14.11 -13.95 -31.43
N LEU A 407 12.96 -13.36 -31.79
CA LEU A 407 11.65 -13.72 -31.26
C LEU A 407 11.26 -15.19 -31.51
N PRO A 408 11.49 -15.79 -32.69
CA PRO A 408 11.19 -17.21 -32.92
C PRO A 408 11.91 -18.15 -31.94
N VAL A 409 13.14 -17.80 -31.54
CA VAL A 409 13.90 -18.55 -30.54
C VAL A 409 13.30 -18.36 -29.14
N LEU A 410 12.76 -17.19 -28.83
CA LEU A 410 12.14 -16.87 -27.54
C LEU A 410 10.72 -17.44 -27.38
N GLN A 411 9.95 -17.61 -28.46
CA GLN A 411 8.55 -18.05 -28.41
C GLN A 411 8.29 -19.29 -27.54
N PRO A 412 9.06 -20.38 -27.63
CA PRO A 412 8.87 -21.55 -26.76
C PRO A 412 8.99 -21.22 -25.26
N GLY A 413 9.93 -20.34 -24.89
CA GLY A 413 10.07 -19.86 -23.52
C GLY A 413 8.90 -18.97 -23.08
N LEU A 414 8.40 -18.09 -23.95
CA LEU A 414 7.21 -17.28 -23.66
C LEU A 414 5.99 -18.15 -23.37
N ALA A 415 5.79 -19.23 -24.13
CA ALA A 415 4.71 -20.18 -23.89
C ALA A 415 4.82 -20.88 -22.51
N ILE A 416 6.03 -21.11 -22.00
CA ILE A 416 6.24 -21.61 -20.63
C ILE A 416 5.85 -20.57 -19.59
N LEU A 417 6.23 -19.30 -19.77
CA LEU A 417 5.83 -18.22 -18.87
C LEU A 417 4.29 -18.09 -18.82
N GLU A 418 3.63 -18.20 -19.97
CA GLU A 418 2.15 -18.21 -20.08
C GLU A 418 1.52 -19.41 -19.39
N LYS A 419 2.03 -20.63 -19.66
CA LYS A 419 1.58 -21.87 -19.00
C LYS A 419 1.70 -21.74 -17.47
N PHE A 420 2.74 -21.06 -17.01
CA PHE A 420 2.98 -20.86 -15.58
C PHE A 420 2.29 -19.61 -15.03
N SER A 421 1.52 -18.89 -15.84
CA SER A 421 0.87 -17.62 -15.47
C SER A 421 1.86 -16.63 -14.82
N ILE A 422 3.11 -16.63 -15.29
CA ILE A 422 4.13 -15.67 -14.86
C ILE A 422 3.92 -14.43 -15.73
N PRO A 423 3.52 -13.27 -15.16
CA PRO A 423 3.38 -12.06 -15.94
C PRO A 423 4.75 -11.61 -16.43
N TYR A 424 4.85 -11.29 -17.71
CA TYR A 424 6.09 -10.89 -18.35
C TYR A 424 5.89 -9.72 -19.30
N THR A 425 6.99 -9.08 -19.66
CA THR A 425 7.03 -8.05 -20.69
C THR A 425 8.09 -8.38 -21.72
N THR A 426 7.86 -8.03 -22.98
CA THR A 426 8.80 -8.27 -24.08
C THR A 426 9.21 -6.95 -24.72
N ARG A 427 10.50 -6.71 -24.87
CA ARG A 427 11.04 -5.47 -25.44
C ARG A 427 12.25 -5.73 -26.36
N ILE A 428 12.39 -4.92 -27.39
CA ILE A 428 13.60 -4.88 -28.22
C ILE A 428 14.53 -3.83 -27.61
N THR A 429 15.69 -4.27 -27.12
CA THR A 429 16.74 -3.43 -26.54
C THR A 429 18.08 -3.94 -27.07
N SER A 430 18.87 -3.10 -27.73
CA SER A 430 20.12 -3.52 -28.36
C SER A 430 21.30 -2.94 -27.60
N ALA A 431 22.26 -3.78 -27.22
CA ALA A 431 23.49 -3.35 -26.58
C ALA A 431 24.34 -2.42 -27.47
N HIS A 432 24.19 -2.51 -28.79
CA HIS A 432 25.02 -1.78 -29.75
C HIS A 432 24.26 -0.64 -30.40
N ARG A 433 22.96 -0.82 -30.70
CA ARG A 433 22.14 0.18 -31.41
C ARG A 433 21.36 1.10 -30.48
N THR A 434 20.98 0.62 -29.29
CA THR A 434 20.21 1.39 -28.30
C THR A 434 20.79 1.25 -26.89
N PRO A 435 22.10 1.50 -26.69
CA PRO A 435 22.80 1.21 -25.43
C PRO A 435 22.21 1.98 -24.23
N THR A 436 21.88 3.26 -24.40
CA THR A 436 21.29 4.09 -23.32
C THR A 436 19.94 3.56 -22.89
N TRP A 437 19.06 3.27 -23.85
CA TRP A 437 17.74 2.69 -23.56
C TRP A 437 17.85 1.32 -22.89
N MET A 438 18.76 0.46 -23.33
CA MET A 438 19.01 -0.84 -22.73
C MET A 438 19.47 -0.70 -21.26
N ALA A 439 20.38 0.25 -20.99
CA ALA A 439 20.86 0.54 -19.64
C ALA A 439 19.74 1.09 -18.72
N GLU A 440 18.95 2.05 -19.20
CA GLU A 440 17.80 2.61 -18.48
C GLU A 440 16.73 1.55 -18.20
N TYR A 441 16.45 0.70 -19.18
CA TYR A 441 15.47 -0.36 -19.04
C TYR A 441 15.89 -1.41 -18.00
N ALA A 442 17.17 -1.80 -18.01
CA ALA A 442 17.73 -2.77 -17.06
C ALA A 442 17.84 -2.18 -15.64
N SER A 443 18.31 -0.93 -15.49
CA SER A 443 18.48 -0.29 -14.19
C SER A 443 17.16 0.02 -13.49
N SER A 444 16.13 0.40 -14.25
CA SER A 444 14.77 0.61 -13.73
C SER A 444 13.97 -0.69 -13.54
N ALA A 445 14.50 -1.86 -13.92
CA ALA A 445 13.71 -3.10 -13.90
C ALA A 445 13.22 -3.46 -12.49
N ALA A 446 14.09 -3.32 -11.47
CA ALA A 446 13.74 -3.66 -10.09
C ALA A 446 12.63 -2.77 -9.52
N SER A 447 12.67 -1.45 -9.80
CA SER A 447 11.62 -0.52 -9.35
C SER A 447 10.29 -0.75 -10.06
N ARG A 448 10.33 -1.27 -11.29
CA ARG A 448 9.13 -1.70 -12.05
C ARG A 448 8.55 -3.05 -11.58
N GLY A 449 9.09 -3.66 -10.53
CA GLY A 449 8.60 -4.93 -10.00
C GLY A 449 9.18 -6.18 -10.65
N ILE A 450 10.06 -6.04 -11.66
CA ILE A 450 10.73 -7.18 -12.30
C ILE A 450 11.63 -7.88 -11.27
N ARG A 451 11.66 -9.20 -11.34
CA ARG A 451 12.48 -10.07 -10.49
C ARG A 451 13.59 -10.78 -11.25
N CYS A 452 13.47 -10.89 -12.58
CA CYS A 452 14.46 -11.54 -13.43
C CYS A 452 14.38 -10.97 -14.86
N ILE A 453 15.53 -10.87 -15.52
CA ILE A 453 15.62 -10.51 -16.94
C ILE A 453 16.05 -11.75 -17.75
N ILE A 454 15.39 -12.03 -18.86
CA ILE A 454 15.82 -12.99 -19.87
C ILE A 454 16.31 -12.19 -21.07
N GLY A 455 17.60 -12.26 -21.39
CA GLY A 455 18.19 -11.61 -22.55
C GLY A 455 18.53 -12.62 -23.63
N ALA A 456 18.02 -12.43 -24.84
CA ALA A 456 18.40 -13.21 -26.02
C ALA A 456 19.26 -12.38 -26.97
N ALA A 457 20.38 -12.94 -27.41
CA ALA A 457 21.22 -12.31 -28.43
C ALA A 457 22.04 -13.33 -29.21
N GLY A 458 22.25 -13.04 -30.50
CA GLY A 458 23.13 -13.79 -31.39
C GLY A 458 24.28 -12.94 -31.95
N GLY A 459 25.33 -13.60 -32.45
CA GLY A 459 26.52 -12.95 -33.00
C GLY A 459 27.36 -12.29 -31.90
N ALA A 460 27.51 -10.97 -31.92
CA ALA A 460 28.10 -10.22 -30.80
C ALA A 460 27.11 -10.16 -29.63
N ALA A 461 26.90 -11.28 -28.95
CA ALA A 461 25.80 -11.53 -28.01
C ALA A 461 25.96 -10.83 -26.64
N HIS A 462 26.27 -9.53 -26.64
CA HIS A 462 26.56 -8.74 -25.44
C HIS A 462 25.32 -8.33 -24.62
N LEU A 463 24.10 -8.45 -25.17
CA LEU A 463 22.90 -7.93 -24.52
C LEU A 463 22.70 -8.44 -23.09
N PRO A 464 22.76 -9.75 -22.80
CA PRO A 464 22.56 -10.24 -21.43
C PRO A 464 23.63 -9.72 -20.48
N GLY A 465 24.89 -9.70 -20.92
CA GLY A 465 26.00 -9.21 -20.11
C GLY A 465 25.91 -7.72 -19.80
N MET A 466 25.53 -6.91 -20.80
CA MET A 466 25.33 -5.48 -20.61
C MET A 466 24.12 -5.19 -19.73
N ALA A 467 23.01 -5.92 -19.89
CA ALA A 467 21.86 -5.77 -19.00
C ALA A 467 22.24 -6.09 -17.54
N ALA A 468 23.01 -7.17 -17.32
CA ALA A 468 23.51 -7.56 -16.00
C ALA A 468 24.41 -6.49 -15.35
N ALA A 469 25.18 -5.73 -16.14
CA ALA A 469 26.01 -4.66 -15.62
C ALA A 469 25.22 -3.47 -15.05
N HIS A 470 23.94 -3.33 -15.44
CA HIS A 470 23.09 -2.20 -15.07
C HIS A 470 22.00 -2.56 -14.06
N THR A 471 21.90 -3.81 -13.61
CA THR A 471 20.81 -4.24 -12.73
C THR A 471 21.30 -5.15 -11.61
N PRO A 472 20.74 -5.04 -10.38
CA PRO A 472 21.01 -6.02 -9.32
C PRO A 472 20.18 -7.30 -9.48
N LEU A 473 19.25 -7.36 -10.45
CA LEU A 473 18.41 -8.52 -10.68
C LEU A 473 19.19 -9.64 -11.39
N PRO A 474 18.83 -10.92 -11.15
CA PRO A 474 19.32 -12.02 -11.95
C PRO A 474 19.05 -11.80 -13.45
N VAL A 475 20.07 -12.02 -14.28
CA VAL A 475 19.96 -12.03 -15.73
C VAL A 475 20.25 -13.42 -16.26
N ILE A 476 19.30 -13.95 -17.04
CA ILE A 476 19.41 -15.22 -17.74
C ILE A 476 19.75 -14.91 -19.19
N GLY A 477 20.84 -15.48 -19.68
CA GLY A 477 21.28 -15.30 -21.06
C GLY A 477 20.84 -16.47 -21.94
N VAL A 478 20.17 -16.19 -23.05
CA VAL A 478 19.81 -17.14 -24.10
C VAL A 478 20.72 -16.88 -25.30
N PRO A 479 21.76 -17.71 -25.52
CA PRO A 479 22.58 -17.61 -26.72
C PRO A 479 21.72 -17.95 -27.94
N VAL A 480 21.57 -17.01 -28.86
CA VAL A 480 20.88 -17.24 -30.13
C VAL A 480 21.90 -17.64 -31.18
N LYS A 481 21.62 -18.72 -31.91
CA LYS A 481 22.46 -19.15 -33.02
C LYS A 481 22.38 -18.12 -34.16
N PRO A 482 23.51 -17.49 -34.53
CA PRO A 482 23.55 -16.56 -35.66
C PRO A 482 23.48 -17.30 -37.00
N THR A 483 23.34 -16.54 -38.10
CA THR A 483 23.33 -17.08 -39.47
C THR A 483 24.63 -17.80 -39.84
N ILE A 484 25.77 -17.35 -39.30
CA ILE A 484 27.09 -17.92 -39.52
C ILE A 484 27.61 -18.49 -38.21
N GLY A 485 27.88 -19.79 -38.17
CA GLY A 485 28.35 -20.49 -36.96
C GLY A 485 27.29 -21.41 -36.35
N ASP A 486 27.64 -22.03 -35.24
CA ASP A 486 26.78 -22.97 -34.49
C ASP A 486 26.20 -22.36 -33.21
N GLY A 487 26.53 -21.10 -32.89
CA GLY A 487 26.13 -20.40 -31.68
C GLY A 487 27.13 -20.51 -30.53
N MET A 488 28.28 -21.16 -30.73
CA MET A 488 29.35 -21.20 -29.73
C MET A 488 29.91 -19.80 -29.42
N ASP A 489 29.96 -18.93 -30.42
CA ASP A 489 30.31 -17.51 -30.29
C ASP A 489 29.35 -16.78 -29.35
N SER A 490 28.03 -16.95 -29.56
CA SER A 490 27.01 -16.40 -28.66
C SER A 490 27.12 -16.98 -27.24
N LEU A 491 27.35 -18.30 -27.12
CA LEU A 491 27.45 -18.97 -25.83
C LEU A 491 28.64 -18.44 -25.03
N LEU A 492 29.83 -18.40 -25.63
CA LEU A 492 31.04 -17.91 -25.00
C LEU A 492 30.95 -16.43 -24.65
N SER A 493 30.31 -15.63 -25.52
CA SER A 493 30.08 -14.20 -25.26
C SER A 493 29.23 -13.96 -24.02
N ILE A 494 28.21 -14.79 -23.79
CA ILE A 494 27.28 -14.64 -22.66
C ILE A 494 27.84 -15.29 -21.38
N CYS A 495 28.53 -16.44 -21.47
CA CYS A 495 29.02 -17.13 -20.28
C CYS A 495 30.32 -16.54 -19.72
N ASN A 496 31.16 -15.92 -20.56
CA ASN A 496 32.49 -15.46 -20.15
C ASN A 496 32.47 -14.00 -19.64
N MET A 497 31.74 -13.78 -18.55
CA MET A 497 31.55 -12.44 -17.97
C MET A 497 32.67 -12.02 -17.00
N PRO A 498 33.02 -10.73 -16.92
CA PRO A 498 33.92 -10.22 -15.90
C PRO A 498 33.39 -10.44 -14.48
N LYS A 499 34.31 -10.47 -13.50
CA LYS A 499 33.98 -10.58 -12.08
C LYS A 499 33.01 -9.47 -11.67
N GLY A 500 31.93 -9.83 -10.96
CA GLY A 500 30.91 -8.90 -10.49
C GLY A 500 29.70 -8.72 -11.41
N VAL A 501 29.70 -9.30 -12.62
CA VAL A 501 28.59 -9.19 -13.58
C VAL A 501 28.12 -10.58 -14.05
N PRO A 502 27.65 -11.46 -13.16
CA PRO A 502 27.28 -12.82 -13.53
C PRO A 502 26.04 -12.85 -14.45
N VAL A 503 26.06 -13.75 -15.42
CA VAL A 503 24.89 -14.11 -16.24
C VAL A 503 24.63 -15.60 -16.12
N ALA A 504 23.39 -15.98 -15.86
CA ALA A 504 22.97 -17.38 -15.83
C ALA A 504 22.68 -17.86 -17.27
N THR A 505 23.69 -18.40 -17.94
CA THR A 505 23.61 -18.79 -19.36
C THR A 505 22.95 -20.15 -19.53
N VAL A 506 21.92 -20.23 -20.37
CA VAL A 506 21.32 -21.50 -20.82
C VAL A 506 21.93 -21.97 -22.15
N SER A 507 21.59 -23.19 -22.59
CA SER A 507 22.05 -23.72 -23.88
C SER A 507 21.60 -22.87 -25.06
N VAL A 508 22.35 -22.96 -26.17
CA VAL A 508 22.02 -22.27 -27.43
C VAL A 508 20.58 -22.55 -27.86
N ASN A 509 19.85 -21.49 -28.22
CA ASN A 509 18.44 -21.47 -28.61
C ASN A 509 17.44 -22.00 -27.55
N ASN A 510 17.85 -22.21 -26.31
CA ASN A 510 17.01 -22.88 -25.31
C ASN A 510 16.23 -21.90 -24.42
N SER A 511 15.27 -21.19 -25.02
CA SER A 511 14.39 -20.26 -24.29
C SER A 511 13.47 -20.94 -23.27
N ILE A 512 13.15 -22.23 -23.46
CA ILE A 512 12.39 -23.05 -22.50
C ILE A 512 13.13 -23.12 -21.17
N ASN A 513 14.42 -23.48 -21.19
CA ASN A 513 15.23 -23.52 -19.97
C ASN A 513 15.39 -22.15 -19.33
N ALA A 514 15.43 -21.07 -20.12
CA ALA A 514 15.46 -19.72 -19.56
C ALA A 514 14.16 -19.39 -18.81
N ALA A 515 13.01 -19.73 -19.37
CA ALA A 515 11.72 -19.54 -18.70
C ALA A 515 11.57 -20.41 -17.44
N LEU A 516 11.99 -21.68 -17.48
CA LEU A 516 12.00 -22.57 -16.31
C LEU A 516 12.96 -22.09 -15.22
N LEU A 517 14.13 -21.55 -15.60
CA LEU A 517 15.08 -20.97 -14.66
C LEU A 517 14.51 -19.69 -14.04
N ALA A 518 13.85 -18.83 -14.82
CA ALA A 518 13.14 -17.66 -14.29
C ALA A 518 12.05 -18.09 -13.29
N ALA A 519 11.27 -19.13 -13.62
CA ALA A 519 10.28 -19.69 -12.70
C ALA A 519 10.88 -20.23 -11.41
N ARG A 520 12.07 -20.85 -11.45
CA ARG A 520 12.81 -21.31 -10.27
C ARG A 520 13.33 -20.14 -9.42
N ILE A 521 13.83 -19.08 -10.05
CA ILE A 521 14.26 -17.85 -9.36
C ILE A 521 13.07 -17.26 -8.61
N LEU A 522 11.92 -17.10 -9.26
CA LEU A 522 10.68 -16.66 -8.62
C LEU A 522 10.24 -17.62 -7.49
N GLY A 523 10.31 -18.93 -7.76
CA GLY A 523 9.97 -20.00 -6.83
C GLY A 523 10.85 -20.09 -5.58
N SER A 524 12.00 -19.41 -5.57
CA SER A 524 12.83 -19.31 -4.36
C SER A 524 12.15 -18.51 -3.26
N SER A 525 11.40 -17.47 -3.62
CA SER A 525 10.66 -16.60 -2.69
C SER A 525 9.15 -16.80 -2.72
N ASP A 526 8.59 -17.37 -3.79
CA ASP A 526 7.15 -17.52 -3.98
C ASP A 526 6.75 -19.02 -4.13
N PRO A 527 6.08 -19.61 -3.13
CA PRO A 527 5.67 -21.01 -3.15
C PRO A 527 4.75 -21.38 -4.33
N VAL A 528 4.02 -20.43 -4.90
CA VAL A 528 3.12 -20.69 -6.05
C VAL A 528 3.93 -21.11 -7.27
N TYR A 529 4.99 -20.35 -7.60
CA TYR A 529 5.84 -20.69 -8.74
C TYR A 529 6.69 -21.94 -8.46
N ARG A 530 7.08 -22.16 -7.21
CA ARG A 530 7.74 -23.42 -6.80
C ARG A 530 6.87 -24.64 -7.11
N LYS A 531 5.59 -24.62 -6.69
CA LYS A 531 4.64 -25.69 -6.98
C LYS A 531 4.42 -25.90 -8.48
N LYS A 532 4.38 -24.84 -9.28
CA LYS A 532 4.28 -24.94 -10.75
C LYS A 532 5.49 -25.62 -11.37
N VAL A 533 6.70 -25.33 -10.87
CA VAL A 533 7.93 -26.02 -11.29
C VAL A 533 7.91 -27.49 -10.85
N GLU A 534 7.51 -27.78 -9.61
CA GLU A 534 7.37 -29.16 -9.10
C GLU A 534 6.39 -29.97 -9.94
N GLN A 535 5.23 -29.40 -10.27
CA GLN A 535 4.24 -30.02 -11.14
C GLN A 535 4.82 -30.28 -12.54
N TYR A 536 5.52 -29.31 -13.13
CA TYR A 536 6.17 -29.49 -14.42
C TYR A 536 7.20 -30.64 -14.41
N MET A 537 7.95 -30.80 -13.32
CA MET A 537 8.89 -31.91 -13.16
C MET A 537 8.16 -33.26 -13.10
N GLN A 538 7.06 -33.35 -12.36
CA GLN A 538 6.22 -34.55 -12.30
C GLN A 538 5.58 -34.88 -13.65
N ASP A 539 5.05 -33.89 -14.35
CA ASP A 539 4.47 -34.05 -15.69
C ASP A 539 5.51 -34.55 -16.69
N SER A 540 6.73 -34.01 -16.64
CA SER A 540 7.84 -34.41 -17.50
C SER A 540 8.27 -35.86 -17.24
N GLU A 541 8.32 -36.27 -15.98
CA GLU A 541 8.59 -37.67 -15.60
C GLU A 541 7.49 -38.60 -16.14
N ALA A 542 6.22 -38.23 -15.94
CA ALA A 542 5.09 -39.01 -16.43
C ALA A 542 5.10 -39.15 -17.96
N GLU A 543 5.43 -38.07 -18.68
CA GLU A 543 5.55 -38.07 -20.14
C GLU A 543 6.66 -39.00 -20.62
N VAL A 544 7.84 -38.97 -19.99
CA VAL A 544 8.96 -39.87 -20.34
C VAL A 544 8.59 -41.33 -20.07
N ARG A 545 8.00 -41.64 -18.91
CA ARG A 545 7.55 -43.01 -18.58
C ARG A 545 6.48 -43.51 -19.55
N GLU A 546 5.61 -42.63 -20.04
CA GLU A 546 4.59 -42.98 -21.03
C GLU A 546 5.21 -43.22 -22.41
N LYS A 547 6.19 -42.40 -22.82
CA LYS A 547 6.96 -42.63 -24.05
C LYS A 547 7.72 -43.95 -24.00
N ASP A 548 8.33 -44.26 -22.87
CA ASP A 548 9.04 -45.52 -22.63
C ASP A 548 8.11 -46.74 -22.71
N ARG A 549 6.96 -46.71 -22.02
CA ARG A 549 5.92 -47.76 -22.14
C ARG A 549 5.44 -47.97 -23.58
N ARG A 550 5.29 -46.90 -24.35
CA ARG A 550 4.93 -47.00 -25.79
C ARG A 550 6.06 -47.59 -26.62
N LEU A 551 7.30 -47.20 -26.33
CA LEU A 551 8.48 -47.72 -27.03
C LEU A 551 8.65 -49.22 -26.77
N ASP A 552 8.51 -49.65 -25.51
CA ASP A 552 8.61 -51.04 -25.08
C ASP A 552 7.50 -51.91 -25.68
N SER A 553 6.25 -51.43 -25.62
CA SER A 553 5.10 -52.19 -26.15
C SER A 553 5.04 -52.29 -27.68
N MET A 554 5.52 -51.29 -28.41
CA MET A 554 5.43 -51.23 -29.87
C MET A 554 6.71 -51.68 -30.58
N GLY A 555 7.84 -51.69 -29.86
CA GLY A 555 9.17 -51.84 -30.45
C GLY A 555 9.69 -50.55 -31.10
N PRO A 556 11.03 -50.40 -31.23
CA PRO A 556 11.67 -49.16 -31.67
C PRO A 556 11.30 -48.72 -33.08
N GLU A 557 11.13 -49.68 -34.01
CA GLU A 557 10.84 -49.40 -35.43
C GLU A 557 9.42 -48.83 -35.62
N ALA A 558 8.42 -49.47 -35.03
CA ALA A 558 7.03 -49.01 -35.11
C ALA A 558 6.81 -47.70 -34.33
N TYR A 559 7.50 -47.53 -33.20
CA TYR A 559 7.49 -46.26 -32.46
C TYR A 559 8.07 -45.11 -33.29
N ALA A 560 9.24 -45.33 -33.93
CA ALA A 560 9.86 -44.33 -34.78
C ALA A 560 8.95 -43.95 -35.95
N GLN A 561 8.33 -44.94 -36.61
CA GLN A 561 7.40 -44.69 -37.71
C GLN A 561 6.17 -43.88 -37.29
N LYS A 562 5.64 -44.12 -36.09
CA LYS A 562 4.39 -43.50 -35.63
C LYS A 562 4.57 -42.15 -34.93
N TYR A 563 5.63 -41.99 -34.14
CA TYR A 563 5.81 -40.85 -33.23
C TYR A 563 7.01 -39.97 -33.56
N LEU A 564 8.02 -40.49 -34.26
CA LEU A 564 9.21 -39.71 -34.66
C LEU A 564 9.17 -39.26 -36.13
N GLN A 565 8.25 -39.79 -36.95
CA GLN A 565 8.04 -39.29 -38.31
C GLN A 565 7.33 -37.93 -38.30
N LYS A 566 8.12 -36.88 -38.18
CA LYS A 566 7.87 -35.62 -38.86
C LYS A 566 9.16 -35.16 -39.55
N LYS A 567 8.98 -34.84 -40.84
CA LYS A 567 9.86 -34.05 -41.69
C LYS A 567 10.30 -32.75 -41.01
#